data_AF-A0A514EIW1-F1
#
_entry.id   AF-A0A514EIW1-F1
#
_cell.length_a   1.000
_cell.length_b   1.000
_cell.length_c   1.000
_cell.angle_alpha   90.00
_cell.angle_beta   90.00
_cell.angle_gamma   90.00
#
_symmetry.space_group_name_H-M   'P 1'
#
loop_
_entity.id
_entity.type
_entity.pdbx_description
1 polymer ?
#
loop_
_entity_poly.entity_id
_entity_poly.type
_entity_poly.pdbx_seq_one_letter_code
_entity_poly.pdbx_strand_id
1 'polypeptide(L)'
;MNKQLAELSKADYAISTRLIDENRGPTPKEQALRDSRLALIMKRNQVRDSQLNEMLQKLEPLEEITPHRTTQSVSHIVQQDVMHSNARKLRAVQEQGLDSAKFTPQYADAKRRLQSLRDSGARPKDVQRLERMMQGYDNLVKLEKIVQDTDDQLERMGARRLMDSIPTTPEEREQMREKDYAEEDEANAQGYY
;
A
#
# COMPACT_ATOMS: atom_id res chain seq x y z
N MET A 1 11.04 -9.95 -27.63
CA MET A 1 11.63 -8.63 -27.34
C MET A 1 12.93 -8.73 -26.53
N ASN A 2 12.93 -9.27 -25.30
CA ASN A 2 14.14 -9.28 -24.45
C ASN A 2 15.32 -10.06 -25.06
N LYS A 3 15.08 -11.19 -25.74
CA LYS A 3 16.13 -11.96 -26.45
C LYS A 3 16.81 -11.12 -27.54
N GLN A 4 16.02 -10.50 -28.42
CA GLN A 4 16.50 -9.62 -29.48
C GLN A 4 17.28 -8.42 -28.92
N LEU A 5 16.81 -7.83 -27.82
CA LEU A 5 17.50 -6.71 -27.17
C LEU A 5 18.86 -7.14 -26.59
N ALA A 6 18.96 -8.37 -26.07
CA ALA A 6 20.21 -8.93 -25.58
C ALA A 6 21.21 -9.18 -26.71
N GLU A 7 20.76 -9.73 -27.84
CA GLU A 7 21.58 -9.92 -29.05
C GLU A 7 22.10 -8.58 -29.58
N LEU A 8 21.21 -7.59 -29.72
CA LEU A 8 21.58 -6.24 -30.16
C LEU A 8 22.53 -5.55 -29.19
N SER A 9 22.39 -5.78 -27.88
CA SER A 9 23.31 -5.20 -26.88
C SER A 9 24.69 -5.83 -26.95
N LYS A 10 24.79 -7.14 -27.23
CA LYS A 10 26.09 -7.79 -27.50
C LYS A 10 26.74 -7.23 -28.76
N ALA A 11 25.98 -7.06 -29.83
CA ALA A 11 26.46 -6.49 -31.08
C ALA A 11 26.91 -5.03 -30.91
N ASP A 12 26.12 -4.20 -30.20
CA ASP A 12 26.45 -2.80 -29.90
C ASP A 12 27.72 -2.68 -29.06
N TYR A 13 27.92 -3.58 -28.08
CA TYR A 13 29.17 -3.64 -27.33
C TYR A 13 30.38 -3.93 -28.23
N ALA A 14 30.29 -4.97 -29.07
CA ALA A 14 31.37 -5.33 -29.99
C ALA A 14 31.68 -4.21 -31.01
N ILE A 15 30.64 -3.53 -31.52
CA ILE A 15 30.80 -2.34 -32.37
C ILE A 15 31.54 -1.25 -31.61
N SER A 16 31.09 -0.94 -30.38
CA SER A 16 31.68 0.13 -29.57
C SER A 16 33.16 -0.11 -29.30
N THR A 17 33.58 -1.34 -29.02
CA THR A 17 34.99 -1.71 -28.89
C THR A 17 35.76 -1.45 -30.18
N ARG A 18 35.26 -1.91 -31.33
CA ARG A 18 35.93 -1.69 -32.63
C ARG A 18 36.05 -0.21 -32.98
N LEU A 19 35.03 0.60 -32.70
CA LEU A 19 35.07 2.05 -32.98
C LEU A 19 36.19 2.75 -32.22
N ILE A 20 36.45 2.31 -30.98
CA ILE A 20 37.54 2.82 -30.15
C ILE A 20 38.89 2.37 -30.73
N ASP A 21 39.03 1.08 -31.01
CA ASP A 21 40.29 0.50 -31.52
C ASP A 21 40.68 1.07 -32.90
N GLU A 22 39.70 1.27 -33.77
CA GLU A 22 39.88 1.78 -35.13
C GLU A 22 39.87 3.32 -35.18
N ASN A 23 39.64 4.00 -34.05
CA ASN A 23 39.51 5.45 -33.92
C ASN A 23 38.65 6.09 -35.02
N ARG A 24 37.43 5.56 -35.22
CA ARG A 24 36.51 6.03 -36.26
C ARG A 24 35.08 6.18 -35.77
N GLY A 25 34.27 6.89 -36.57
CA GLY A 25 32.83 6.95 -36.39
C GLY A 25 32.08 5.69 -36.82
N PRO A 26 30.82 5.53 -36.38
CA PRO A 26 29.96 4.42 -36.81
C PRO A 26 29.63 4.51 -38.30
N THR A 27 29.64 3.36 -38.97
CA THR A 27 29.10 3.22 -40.33
C THR A 27 27.57 3.33 -40.32
N PRO A 28 26.93 3.59 -41.48
CA PRO A 28 25.47 3.61 -41.56
C PRO A 28 24.80 2.31 -41.08
N LYS A 29 25.43 1.14 -41.30
CA LYS A 29 24.92 -0.15 -40.83
C LYS A 29 25.00 -0.30 -39.31
N GLU A 30 26.11 0.12 -38.71
CA GLU A 30 26.30 0.12 -37.26
C GLU A 30 25.34 1.11 -36.57
N GLN A 31 25.12 2.27 -37.20
CA GLN A 31 24.14 3.25 -36.74
C GLN A 31 22.72 2.69 -36.78
N ALA A 32 22.29 2.07 -37.89
CA ALA A 32 20.97 1.46 -38.01
C ALA A 32 20.72 0.37 -36.96
N LEU A 33 21.75 -0.39 -36.57
CA LEU A 33 21.68 -1.37 -35.49
C LEU A 33 21.43 -0.68 -34.14
N ARG A 34 22.15 0.41 -33.85
CA ARG A 34 21.96 1.22 -32.64
C ARG A 34 20.57 1.84 -32.57
N ASP A 35 20.08 2.37 -33.68
CA ASP A 35 18.74 2.94 -33.77
C ASP A 35 17.66 1.85 -33.51
N SER A 36 17.86 0.66 -34.08
CA SER A 36 16.98 -0.50 -33.83
C SER A 36 16.99 -0.93 -32.35
N ARG A 37 18.17 -0.93 -31.71
CA ARG A 37 18.30 -1.21 -30.28
C ARG A 37 17.57 -0.15 -29.45
N LEU A 38 17.76 1.12 -29.75
CA LEU A 38 17.12 2.24 -29.06
C LEU A 38 15.60 2.14 -29.17
N ALA A 39 15.06 1.88 -30.35
CA ALA A 39 13.63 1.71 -30.58
C ALA A 39 13.03 0.58 -29.71
N LEU A 40 13.74 -0.54 -29.57
CA LEU A 40 13.30 -1.64 -28.70
C LEU A 40 13.39 -1.29 -27.21
N ILE A 41 14.41 -0.54 -26.78
CA ILE A 41 14.50 -0.02 -25.40
C ILE A 41 13.31 0.89 -25.11
N MET A 42 12.99 1.82 -26.01
CA MET A 42 11.87 2.74 -25.86
C MET A 42 10.54 1.99 -25.76
N LYS A 43 10.31 1.01 -26.64
CA LYS A 43 9.09 0.17 -26.60
C LYS A 43 8.98 -0.61 -25.29
N ARG A 44 10.08 -1.20 -24.81
CA ARG A 44 10.11 -1.89 -23.51
C ARG A 44 9.79 -0.95 -22.36
N ASN A 45 10.40 0.23 -22.34
CA ASN A 45 10.18 1.22 -21.30
C ASN A 45 8.73 1.72 -21.31
N GLN A 46 8.14 1.95 -22.48
CA GLN A 46 6.74 2.31 -22.61
C GLN A 46 5.81 1.24 -22.00
N VAL A 47 6.03 -0.05 -22.32
CA VAL A 47 5.24 -1.14 -21.73
C VAL A 47 5.41 -1.19 -20.21
N ARG A 48 6.64 -1.06 -19.71
CA ARG A 48 6.92 -1.00 -18.27
C ARG A 48 6.18 0.15 -17.60
N ASP A 49 6.24 1.34 -18.18
CA ASP A 49 5.65 2.55 -17.60
C ASP A 49 4.12 2.50 -17.61
N SER A 50 3.52 1.93 -18.67
CA SER A 50 2.09 1.64 -18.70
C SER A 50 1.67 0.65 -17.60
N GLN A 51 2.44 -0.43 -17.41
CA GLN A 51 2.18 -1.40 -16.35
C GLN A 51 2.32 -0.79 -14.96
N LEU A 52 3.33 0.07 -14.75
CA LEU A 52 3.51 0.80 -13.49
C LEU A 52 2.32 1.72 -13.22
N ASN A 53 1.89 2.50 -14.21
CA ASN A 53 0.73 3.38 -14.08
C ASN A 53 -0.55 2.60 -13.74
N GLU A 54 -0.76 1.44 -14.37
CA GLU A 54 -1.91 0.59 -14.08
C GLU A 54 -1.89 0.07 -12.62
N MET A 55 -0.73 -0.34 -12.12
CA MET A 55 -0.57 -0.75 -10.72
C MET A 55 -0.83 0.41 -9.75
N LEU A 56 -0.34 1.62 -10.07
CA LEU A 56 -0.58 2.82 -9.26
C LEU A 56 -2.07 3.17 -9.20
N GLN A 57 -2.78 3.15 -10.33
CA GLN A 57 -4.23 3.41 -10.36
C GLN A 57 -5.02 2.39 -9.54
N LYS A 58 -4.66 1.11 -9.66
CA LYS A 58 -5.34 0.01 -8.97
C LYS A 58 -5.15 0.02 -7.46
N LEU A 59 -4.00 0.50 -6.98
CA LEU A 59 -3.66 0.53 -5.56
C LEU A 59 -3.78 1.93 -4.94
N GLU A 60 -4.18 2.94 -5.73
CA GLU A 60 -4.32 4.33 -5.29
C GLU A 60 -5.14 4.51 -4.02
N PRO A 61 -6.29 3.83 -3.83
CA PRO A 61 -7.07 4.01 -2.61
C PRO A 61 -6.35 3.60 -1.33
N LEU A 62 -5.24 2.87 -1.43
CA LEU A 62 -4.46 2.42 -0.27
C LEU A 62 -3.34 3.41 0.11
N GLU A 63 -3.08 4.45 -0.69
CA GLU A 63 -1.92 5.34 -0.46
C GLU A 63 -1.96 6.04 0.92
N GLU A 64 -3.16 6.35 1.43
CA GLU A 64 -3.34 7.11 2.67
C GLU A 64 -3.64 6.23 3.89
N ILE A 65 -3.65 4.90 3.75
CA ILE A 65 -3.93 3.99 4.86
C ILE A 65 -2.74 3.97 5.81
N THR A 66 -2.89 4.68 6.93
CA THR A 66 -1.86 4.75 7.97
C THR A 66 -1.84 3.49 8.85
N PRO A 67 -0.73 3.19 9.56
CA PRO A 67 -0.64 2.05 10.47
C PRO A 67 -1.69 2.08 11.59
N HIS A 68 -2.07 0.92 12.13
CA HIS A 68 -2.90 0.84 13.33
C HIS A 68 -2.12 1.34 14.56
N ARG A 69 -2.84 1.79 15.60
CA ARG A 69 -2.25 2.17 16.88
C ARG A 69 -1.99 0.93 17.73
N THR A 70 -0.87 0.93 18.45
CA THR A 70 -0.51 -0.08 19.46
C THR A 70 -0.08 0.62 20.74
N THR A 71 -0.27 -0.03 21.88
CA THR A 71 0.22 0.48 23.18
C THR A 71 0.80 -0.66 24.01
N GLN A 72 1.80 -0.33 24.83
CA GLN A 72 2.36 -1.20 25.87
C GLN A 72 1.93 -0.76 27.28
N SER A 73 1.10 0.28 27.38
CA SER A 73 0.60 0.77 28.66
C SER A 73 -0.26 -0.29 29.34
N VAL A 74 -0.08 -0.46 30.64
CA VAL A 74 -0.94 -1.30 31.49
C VAL A 74 -2.25 -0.60 31.87
N SER A 75 -2.40 0.69 31.54
CA SER A 75 -3.62 1.44 31.82
C SER A 75 -4.76 0.98 30.91
N HIS A 76 -5.86 0.53 31.52
CA HIS A 76 -7.08 0.10 30.83
C HIS A 76 -7.63 1.21 29.92
N ILE A 77 -7.64 2.46 30.39
CA ILE A 77 -8.14 3.62 29.64
C ILE A 77 -7.35 3.79 28.33
N VAL A 78 -6.02 3.67 28.38
CA VAL A 78 -5.15 3.80 27.20
C VAL A 78 -5.34 2.62 26.24
N GLN A 79 -5.52 1.41 26.76
CA GLN A 79 -5.79 0.23 25.93
C GLN A 79 -7.14 0.36 25.20
N GLN A 80 -8.17 0.78 25.92
CA GLN A 80 -9.51 1.01 25.39
C GLN A 80 -9.52 2.13 24.33
N ASP A 81 -8.81 3.24 24.54
CA ASP A 81 -8.67 4.29 23.52
C ASP A 81 -8.05 3.75 22.22
N VAL A 82 -6.97 2.96 22.33
CA VAL A 82 -6.32 2.36 21.15
C VAL A 82 -7.27 1.40 20.42
N MET A 83 -7.99 0.56 21.16
CA MET A 83 -9.00 -0.37 20.60
C MET A 83 -10.09 0.38 19.82
N HIS A 84 -10.75 1.36 20.44
CA HIS A 84 -11.80 2.15 19.78
C HIS A 84 -11.26 3.00 18.63
N SER A 85 -10.05 3.56 18.77
CA SER A 85 -9.40 4.30 17.69
C SER A 85 -9.15 3.43 16.47
N ASN A 86 -8.71 2.18 16.65
CA ASN A 86 -8.50 1.24 15.56
C ASN A 86 -9.84 0.80 14.94
N ALA A 87 -10.85 0.51 15.74
CA ALA A 87 -12.18 0.11 15.23
C ALA A 87 -12.86 1.25 14.43
N ARG A 88 -12.81 2.50 14.92
CA ARG A 88 -13.28 3.68 14.17
C ARG A 88 -12.54 3.85 12.84
N LYS A 89 -11.22 3.64 12.85
CA LYS A 89 -10.42 3.71 11.63
C LYS A 89 -10.80 2.63 10.63
N LEU A 90 -10.99 1.39 11.08
CA LEU A 90 -11.42 0.30 10.20
C LEU A 90 -12.77 0.62 9.57
N ARG A 91 -13.72 1.12 10.37
CA ARG A 91 -15.02 1.55 9.86
C ARG A 91 -14.90 2.64 8.79
N ALA A 92 -14.11 3.68 9.03
CA ALA A 92 -13.91 4.75 8.05
C ALA A 92 -13.32 4.22 6.72
N VAL A 93 -12.45 3.22 6.79
CA VAL A 93 -11.89 2.55 5.61
C VAL A 93 -12.96 1.70 4.89
N GLN A 94 -13.80 0.98 5.62
CA GLN A 94 -14.91 0.20 5.07
C GLN A 94 -15.99 1.10 4.43
N GLU A 95 -16.26 2.27 4.99
CA GLU A 95 -17.19 3.28 4.44
C GLU A 95 -16.69 3.82 3.08
N GLN A 96 -15.37 3.85 2.88
CA GLN A 96 -14.75 4.17 1.59
C GLN A 96 -14.79 2.98 0.59
N GLY A 97 -15.41 1.85 0.99
CA GLY A 97 -15.53 0.65 0.18
C GLY A 97 -14.24 -0.18 0.07
N LEU A 98 -13.24 0.16 0.88
CA LEU A 98 -11.94 -0.50 0.88
C LEU A 98 -11.99 -1.79 1.68
N ASP A 99 -11.55 -2.87 1.04
CA ASP A 99 -11.58 -4.23 1.56
C ASP A 99 -10.30 -4.92 1.09
N SER A 100 -9.48 -5.41 2.02
CA SER A 100 -8.19 -6.00 1.70
C SER A 100 -8.30 -7.20 0.74
N ALA A 101 -9.42 -7.95 0.78
CA ALA A 101 -9.63 -9.08 -0.12
C ALA A 101 -9.66 -8.63 -1.60
N LYS A 102 -10.25 -7.46 -1.88
CA LYS A 102 -10.37 -6.91 -3.24
C LYS A 102 -9.03 -6.46 -3.83
N PHE A 103 -8.06 -6.09 -2.98
CA PHE A 103 -6.75 -5.59 -3.38
C PHE A 103 -5.65 -6.67 -3.37
N THR A 104 -5.95 -7.87 -2.87
CA THR A 104 -4.97 -8.96 -2.74
C THR A 104 -4.30 -9.32 -4.08
N PRO A 105 -5.04 -9.48 -5.19
CA PRO A 105 -4.42 -9.75 -6.50
C PRO A 105 -3.47 -8.65 -6.98
N GLN A 106 -3.84 -7.39 -6.77
CA GLN A 106 -3.10 -6.21 -7.21
C GLN A 106 -1.84 -6.02 -6.37
N TYR A 107 -1.93 -6.23 -5.05
CA TYR A 107 -0.78 -6.27 -4.16
C TYR A 107 0.20 -7.38 -4.55
N ALA A 108 -0.29 -8.59 -4.83
CA ALA A 108 0.55 -9.70 -5.24
C ALA A 108 1.28 -9.42 -6.57
N ASP A 109 0.61 -8.77 -7.53
CA ASP A 109 1.25 -8.37 -8.79
C ASP A 109 2.32 -7.30 -8.58
N ALA A 110 2.01 -6.25 -7.80
CA ALA A 110 2.96 -5.21 -7.42
C ALA A 110 4.19 -5.80 -6.72
N LYS A 111 3.99 -6.70 -5.76
CA LYS A 111 5.07 -7.39 -5.03
C LYS A 111 6.00 -8.18 -5.95
N ARG A 112 5.46 -8.91 -6.93
CA ARG A 112 6.27 -9.66 -7.90
C ARG A 112 7.09 -8.74 -8.81
N ARG A 113 6.57 -7.56 -9.14
CA ARG A 113 7.17 -6.63 -10.11
C ARG A 113 8.09 -5.60 -9.49
N LEU A 114 7.97 -5.34 -8.19
CA LEU A 114 8.66 -4.25 -7.50
C LEU A 114 10.17 -4.25 -7.73
N GLN A 115 10.82 -5.40 -7.58
CA GLN A 115 12.27 -5.49 -7.77
C GLN A 115 12.67 -5.20 -9.22
N SER A 116 11.95 -5.78 -10.19
CA SER A 116 12.19 -5.49 -11.60
C SER A 116 11.97 -4.02 -11.95
N LEU A 117 11.01 -3.34 -11.31
CA LEU A 117 10.77 -1.91 -11.53
C LEU A 117 11.95 -1.06 -11.02
N ARG A 118 12.44 -1.36 -9.80
CA ARG A 118 13.62 -0.71 -9.22
C ARG A 118 14.85 -0.85 -10.14
N ASP A 119 15.05 -2.04 -10.70
CA ASP A 119 16.24 -2.35 -11.51
C ASP A 119 16.12 -1.87 -12.97
N SER A 120 14.91 -1.58 -13.44
CA SER A 120 14.66 -1.27 -14.85
C SER A 120 14.81 0.20 -15.23
N GLY A 121 15.08 1.09 -14.27
CA GLY A 121 15.10 2.54 -14.49
C GLY A 121 13.70 3.14 -14.67
N ALA A 122 12.70 2.57 -13.98
CA ALA A 122 11.41 3.24 -13.81
C ALA A 122 11.59 4.55 -13.03
N ARG A 123 10.66 5.50 -13.14
CA ARG A 123 10.74 6.77 -12.42
C ARG A 123 10.77 6.49 -10.90
N PRO A 124 11.81 6.93 -10.16
CA PRO A 124 11.93 6.60 -8.74
C PRO A 124 10.73 7.04 -7.89
N LYS A 125 10.15 8.19 -8.21
CA LYS A 125 8.96 8.73 -7.52
C LYS A 125 7.74 7.80 -7.64
N ASP A 126 7.55 7.20 -8.81
CA ASP A 126 6.42 6.29 -9.05
C ASP A 126 6.62 4.95 -8.35
N VAL A 127 7.87 4.45 -8.31
CA VAL A 127 8.21 3.23 -7.57
C VAL A 127 8.00 3.46 -6.07
N GLN A 128 8.45 4.59 -5.53
CA GLN A 128 8.21 4.96 -4.12
C GLN A 128 6.72 5.11 -3.81
N ARG A 129 5.94 5.67 -4.75
CA ARG A 129 4.48 5.77 -4.62
C ARG A 129 3.83 4.39 -4.54
N LEU A 130 4.24 3.45 -5.40
CA LEU A 130 3.78 2.06 -5.36
C LEU A 130 4.11 1.38 -4.02
N GLU A 131 5.32 1.58 -3.50
CA GLU A 131 5.74 1.05 -2.19
C GLU A 131 4.88 1.58 -1.05
N ARG A 132 4.53 2.87 -1.05
CA ARG A 132 3.61 3.45 -0.05
C ARG A 132 2.23 2.80 -0.12
N MET A 133 1.68 2.62 -1.33
CA MET A 133 0.39 1.95 -1.50
C MET A 133 0.43 0.48 -1.05
N MET A 134 1.54 -0.23 -1.31
CA MET A 134 1.76 -1.59 -0.79
C MET A 134 1.84 -1.60 0.73
N GLN A 135 2.47 -0.61 1.35
CA GLN A 135 2.49 -0.47 2.80
C GLN A 135 1.10 -0.14 3.35
N GLY A 136 0.30 0.65 2.63
CA GLY A 136 -1.11 0.90 2.93
C GLY A 136 -1.95 -0.38 2.94
N TYR A 137 -1.73 -1.28 1.99
CA TYR A 137 -2.33 -2.63 2.01
C TYR A 137 -1.95 -3.40 3.28
N ASP A 138 -0.66 -3.45 3.62
CA ASP A 138 -0.20 -4.16 4.83
C ASP A 138 -0.78 -3.53 6.11
N ASN A 139 -0.96 -2.20 6.13
CA ASN A 139 -1.60 -1.49 7.23
C ASN A 139 -3.07 -1.86 7.35
N LEU A 140 -3.79 -1.96 6.22
CA LEU A 140 -5.20 -2.37 6.19
C LEU A 140 -5.38 -3.80 6.72
N VAL A 141 -4.61 -4.77 6.20
CA VAL A 141 -4.68 -6.17 6.64
C VAL A 141 -4.42 -6.29 8.15
N LYS A 142 -3.44 -5.56 8.66
CA LYS A 142 -3.15 -5.56 10.11
C LYS A 142 -4.25 -4.89 10.93
N LEU A 143 -4.86 -3.84 10.40
CA LEU A 143 -5.97 -3.13 11.04
C LEU A 143 -7.21 -4.02 11.14
N GLU A 144 -7.57 -4.72 10.05
CA GLU A 144 -8.65 -5.71 10.04
C GLU A 144 -8.37 -6.80 11.08
N LYS A 145 -7.14 -7.35 11.08
CA LYS A 145 -6.75 -8.40 12.01
C LYS A 145 -6.84 -7.97 13.47
N ILE A 146 -6.29 -6.81 13.84
CA ILE A 146 -6.27 -6.39 15.24
C ILE A 146 -7.67 -6.10 15.77
N VAL A 147 -8.56 -5.54 14.94
CA VAL A 147 -9.96 -5.31 15.32
C VAL A 147 -10.69 -6.63 15.47
N GLN A 148 -10.53 -7.58 14.54
CA GLN A 148 -11.13 -8.90 14.65
C GLN A 148 -10.65 -9.66 15.89
N ASP A 149 -9.33 -9.69 16.13
CA ASP A 149 -8.75 -10.35 17.31
C ASP A 149 -9.31 -9.74 18.61
N THR A 150 -9.58 -8.43 18.62
CA THR A 150 -10.17 -7.73 19.76
C THR A 150 -11.66 -8.04 19.95
N ASP A 151 -12.44 -8.07 18.86
CA ASP A 151 -13.85 -8.44 18.89
C ASP A 151 -14.04 -9.89 19.37
N ASP A 152 -13.21 -10.82 18.90
CA ASP A 152 -13.19 -12.21 19.34
C ASP A 152 -12.87 -12.33 20.84
N GLN A 153 -11.97 -11.49 21.36
CA GLN A 153 -11.64 -11.47 22.78
C GLN A 153 -12.80 -10.94 23.63
N LEU A 154 -13.45 -9.85 23.21
CA LEU A 154 -14.60 -9.28 23.91
C LEU A 154 -15.77 -10.27 23.96
N GLU A 155 -16.06 -10.92 22.84
CA GLU A 155 -17.12 -11.93 22.76
C GLU A 155 -16.85 -13.12 23.71
N ARG A 156 -15.60 -13.60 23.80
CA ARG A 156 -15.22 -14.65 24.75
C ARG A 156 -15.40 -14.24 26.22
N MET A 157 -15.32 -12.94 26.51
CA MET A 157 -15.57 -12.37 27.84
C MET A 157 -17.06 -12.04 28.08
N GLY A 158 -17.93 -12.30 27.11
CA GLY A 158 -19.35 -11.93 27.18
C GLY A 158 -19.61 -10.43 27.00
N ALA A 159 -18.59 -9.66 26.59
CA ALA A 159 -18.71 -8.24 26.27
C ALA A 159 -19.17 -8.04 24.82
N ARG A 160 -19.75 -6.88 24.53
CA ARG A 160 -20.15 -6.50 23.17
C ARG A 160 -18.92 -6.22 22.30
N ARG A 161 -18.94 -6.63 21.03
CA ARG A 161 -17.88 -6.35 20.05
C ARG A 161 -17.75 -4.85 19.80
N LEU A 162 -16.53 -4.36 19.51
CA LEU A 162 -16.24 -2.95 19.23
C LEU A 162 -16.99 -2.47 17.98
N MET A 163 -16.99 -3.28 16.92
CA MET A 163 -17.65 -2.89 15.68
C MET A 163 -19.17 -2.81 15.83
N ASP A 164 -19.76 -3.53 16.79
CA ASP A 164 -21.19 -3.45 17.12
C ASP A 164 -21.51 -2.30 18.07
N SER A 165 -20.50 -1.82 18.81
CA SER A 165 -20.65 -0.74 19.78
C SER A 165 -20.35 0.64 19.22
N ILE A 166 -19.86 0.78 17.98
CA ILE A 166 -19.67 2.11 17.39
C ILE A 166 -21.01 2.56 16.76
N PRO A 167 -21.50 3.76 17.05
CA PRO A 167 -22.71 4.32 16.45
C PRO A 167 -22.61 4.45 14.94
N THR A 168 -23.68 4.10 14.24
CA THR A 168 -23.80 4.21 12.77
C THR A 168 -24.62 5.43 12.34
N THR A 169 -25.51 5.94 13.21
CA THR A 169 -26.33 7.13 12.92
C THR A 169 -25.92 8.36 13.77
N PRO A 170 -26.29 9.59 13.35
CA PRO A 170 -26.13 10.78 14.20
C PRO A 170 -26.86 10.65 15.54
N GLU A 171 -28.04 10.05 15.54
CA GLU A 171 -28.87 9.83 16.74
C GLU A 171 -28.22 8.83 17.70
N GLU A 172 -27.69 7.72 17.20
CA GLU A 172 -26.92 6.75 18.01
C GLU A 172 -25.66 7.39 18.60
N ARG A 173 -25.02 8.32 17.88
CA ARG A 173 -23.87 9.08 18.40
C ARG A 173 -24.27 10.00 19.55
N GLU A 174 -25.43 10.63 19.45
CA GLU A 174 -25.95 11.51 20.49
C GLU A 174 -26.33 10.74 21.75
N GLN A 175 -27.05 9.61 21.59
CA GLN A 175 -27.37 8.72 22.70
C GLN A 175 -26.13 8.12 23.37
N MET A 176 -25.08 7.80 22.61
CA MET A 176 -23.82 7.33 23.19
C MET A 176 -23.14 8.42 24.02
N ARG A 177 -23.07 9.66 23.51
CA ARG A 177 -22.52 10.78 24.28
C ARG A 177 -23.29 11.02 25.57
N GLU A 178 -24.62 10.97 25.52
CA GLU A 178 -25.47 11.13 26.71
C GLU A 178 -25.22 10.01 27.74
N LYS A 179 -25.01 8.77 27.29
CA LYS A 179 -24.64 7.66 28.18
C LYS A 179 -23.26 7.84 28.78
N ASP A 180 -22.27 8.24 27.99
CA ASP A 180 -20.92 8.50 28.48
C ASP A 180 -20.94 9.61 29.56
N TYR A 181 -21.70 10.70 29.34
CA TYR A 181 -21.90 11.75 30.35
C TYR A 181 -22.61 11.24 31.61
N ALA A 182 -23.63 10.40 31.47
CA ALA A 182 -24.35 9.83 32.61
C ALA A 182 -23.47 8.87 33.43
N GLU A 183 -22.64 8.06 32.77
CA GLU A 183 -21.68 7.16 33.44
C GLU A 183 -20.56 7.95 34.15
N GLU A 184 -20.07 9.04 33.56
CA GLU A 184 -19.12 9.95 34.22
C GLU A 184 -19.75 10.64 35.45
N ASP A 185 -20.99 11.11 35.34
CA ASP A 185 -21.71 11.72 36.46
C ASP A 185 -21.99 10.71 37.59
N GLU A 186 -22.36 9.47 37.25
CA GLU A 186 -22.51 8.39 38.23
C GLU A 186 -21.19 7.99 38.89
N ALA A 187 -20.10 7.92 38.13
CA ALA A 187 -18.77 7.62 38.67
C ALA A 187 -18.27 8.72 39.63
N ASN A 188 -18.52 9.99 39.29
CA ASN A 188 -18.24 11.14 40.14
C ASN A 188 -19.11 11.13 41.41
N ALA A 189 -20.41 10.83 41.28
CA ALA A 189 -21.33 10.75 42.42
C ALA A 189 -20.99 9.61 43.39
N GLN A 190 -20.44 8.51 42.87
CA GLN A 190 -20.00 7.35 43.66
C GLN A 190 -18.55 7.46 44.15
N GLY A 191 -17.84 8.54 43.81
CA GLY A 191 -16.50 8.84 44.31
C GLY A 191 -15.39 7.93 43.77
N TYR A 192 -15.55 7.41 42.54
CA TYR A 192 -14.52 6.59 41.89
C TYR A 192 -13.38 7.39 41.25
N TYR A 193 -13.47 8.74 41.30
CA TYR A 193 -12.44 9.70 40.88
C TYR A 193 -12.02 10.62 42.03
#